data_AF-A0A976LAU4-F1
#
_entry.id   AF-A0A976LAU4-F1
#
_cell.length_a   1.000
_cell.length_b   1.000
_cell.length_c   1.000
_cell.angle_alpha   90.00
_cell.angle_beta   90.00
_cell.angle_gamma   90.00
#
_symmetry.space_group_name_H-M   'P 1'
#
loop_
_entity.id
_entity.type
_entity.pdbx_description
1 polymer ?
#
loop_
_entity_poly.entity_id
_entity_poly.type
_entity_poly.pdbx_seq_one_letter_code
_entity_poly.pdbx_strand_id
1 'polypeptide(L)'
;MDLAAQYGLDRILLDRWFPNRRSLTPLGARASVRANVAVRLLQVHLCVLYGFAGTGKLLGGSWWEGTAIWGSVANSQYRTLDLTWLASHPLIVNAITLTALFWEVSYAALIWPRLTRPLVLIMAIFVHIGIGLAMGMLEFGLAMLAANIAFLLPLAASAQNPADPI
;
A
#
# COMPACT_ATOMS: atom_id res chain seq x y z
N MET A 1 3.07 -23.20 19.54
CA MET A 1 3.08 -21.85 20.12
C MET A 1 1.97 -21.06 19.47
N ASP A 2 1.02 -20.62 20.30
CA ASP A 2 -0.41 -20.46 20.00
C ASP A 2 -0.79 -19.43 18.93
N LEU A 3 -1.46 -19.90 17.87
CA LEU A 3 -2.22 -19.04 16.97
C LEU A 3 -3.29 -18.23 17.73
N ALA A 4 -3.89 -18.79 18.79
CA ALA A 4 -4.98 -18.16 19.54
C ALA A 4 -4.54 -16.92 20.34
N ALA A 5 -3.33 -16.89 20.89
CA ALA A 5 -2.81 -15.73 21.62
C ALA A 5 -2.47 -14.55 20.68
N GLN A 6 -2.14 -14.86 19.43
CA GLN A 6 -1.75 -13.86 18.42
C GLN A 6 -2.94 -13.03 17.90
N TYR A 7 -4.16 -13.57 17.98
CA TYR A 7 -5.44 -12.88 17.68
C TYR A 7 -6.04 -12.09 18.87
N GLY A 8 -5.42 -12.17 20.06
CA GLY A 8 -5.82 -11.37 21.22
C GLY A 8 -5.14 -10.01 21.26
N LEU A 9 -3.86 -9.98 20.89
CA LEU A 9 -2.99 -8.81 21.01
C LEU A 9 -3.22 -7.78 19.90
N ASP A 10 -3.53 -8.25 18.69
CA ASP A 10 -3.96 -7.43 17.56
C ASP A 10 -5.31 -6.73 17.85
N ARG A 11 -6.25 -7.40 18.51
CA ARG A 11 -7.50 -6.79 19.00
C ARG A 11 -7.20 -5.64 19.96
N ILE A 12 -6.29 -5.85 20.92
CA ILE A 12 -5.95 -4.84 21.93
C ILE A 12 -5.23 -3.63 21.32
N LEU A 13 -4.31 -3.83 20.39
CA LEU A 13 -3.58 -2.74 19.74
C LEU A 13 -4.48 -1.95 18.79
N LEU A 14 -5.40 -2.61 18.08
CA LEU A 14 -6.38 -1.96 17.20
C LEU A 14 -7.46 -1.21 17.99
N ASP A 15 -7.89 -1.75 19.14
CA ASP A 15 -8.80 -1.07 20.08
C ASP A 15 -8.12 0.16 20.72
N ARG A 16 -6.80 0.10 20.96
CA ARG A 16 -6.05 1.22 21.55
C ARG A 16 -5.85 2.39 20.59
N TRP A 17 -5.60 2.10 19.31
CA TRP A 17 -5.38 3.14 18.29
C TRP A 17 -6.68 3.65 17.66
N PHE A 18 -7.77 2.88 17.78
CA PHE A 18 -9.09 3.26 17.28
C PHE A 18 -10.19 2.78 18.25
N PRO A 19 -10.33 3.47 19.40
CA PRO A 19 -11.24 3.08 20.48
C PRO A 19 -12.73 3.01 20.07
N ASN A 20 -13.08 3.63 18.93
CA ASN A 20 -14.44 3.66 18.38
C ASN A 20 -14.66 2.73 17.16
N ARG A 21 -13.81 1.71 16.91
CA ARG A 21 -14.06 0.75 15.81
C ARG A 21 -15.37 -0.03 15.95
N ARG A 22 -15.83 -0.26 17.20
CA ARG A 22 -17.10 -0.95 17.47
C ARG A 22 -18.32 -0.19 16.94
N SER A 23 -18.24 1.13 16.77
CA SER A 23 -19.33 1.96 16.23
C SER A 23 -19.24 2.16 14.71
N LEU A 24 -18.11 1.79 14.08
CA LEU A 24 -17.92 1.85 12.62
C LEU A 24 -18.11 0.50 11.92
N THR A 25 -18.35 -0.57 12.66
CA THR A 25 -18.97 -1.77 12.09
C THR A 25 -20.35 -1.37 11.56
N PRO A 26 -20.60 -1.39 10.24
CA PRO A 26 -21.94 -1.21 9.73
C PRO A 26 -22.81 -2.28 10.40
N LEU A 27 -23.82 -1.82 11.13
CA LEU A 27 -24.81 -2.63 11.83
C LEU A 27 -25.20 -3.84 10.95
N GLY A 28 -24.73 -5.04 11.31
CA GLY A 28 -25.22 -6.29 10.75
C GLY A 28 -24.76 -6.69 9.33
N ALA A 29 -23.70 -6.12 8.75
CA ALA A 29 -23.19 -6.62 7.47
C ALA A 29 -22.59 -8.03 7.64
N ARG A 30 -23.36 -9.07 7.30
CA ARG A 30 -22.88 -10.47 7.24
C ARG A 30 -21.58 -10.52 6.43
N ALA A 31 -20.54 -11.11 7.00
CA ALA A 31 -19.33 -11.48 6.28
C ALA A 31 -19.70 -12.35 5.07
N SER A 32 -19.75 -11.74 3.89
CA SER A 32 -20.06 -12.46 2.66
C SER A 32 -18.78 -13.11 2.15
N VAL A 33 -18.83 -14.42 1.88
CA VAL A 33 -17.73 -15.14 1.22
C VAL A 33 -17.31 -14.43 -0.06
N ARG A 34 -18.27 -13.89 -0.82
CA ARG A 34 -18.01 -13.11 -2.04
C ARG A 34 -17.23 -11.83 -1.76
N ALA A 35 -17.52 -11.13 -0.67
CA ALA A 35 -16.79 -9.92 -0.28
C ALA A 35 -15.34 -10.25 0.13
N ASN A 36 -15.15 -11.33 0.88
CA ASN A 36 -13.81 -11.78 1.26
C ASN A 36 -12.98 -12.21 0.04
N VAL A 37 -13.58 -12.93 -0.91
CA VAL A 37 -12.93 -13.30 -2.17
C VAL A 37 -12.58 -12.06 -3.00
N ALA A 38 -13.50 -11.09 -3.12
CA ALA A 38 -13.23 -9.84 -3.84
C ALA A 38 -12.05 -9.06 -3.25
N VAL A 39 -11.97 -8.95 -1.92
CA VAL A 39 -10.84 -8.30 -1.23
C VAL A 39 -9.52 -9.06 -1.48
N ARG A 40 -9.54 -10.39 -1.45
CA ARG A 40 -8.34 -11.20 -1.74
C ARG A 40 -7.88 -11.06 -3.18
N LEU A 41 -8.80 -11.05 -4.14
CA LEU A 41 -8.49 -10.82 -5.55
C LEU A 41 -7.87 -9.43 -5.75
N LEU A 42 -8.41 -8.40 -5.10
CA LEU A 42 -7.83 -7.06 -5.15
C LEU A 42 -6.42 -6.99 -4.57
N GLN A 43 -6.17 -7.67 -3.43
CA GLN A 43 -4.84 -7.77 -2.82
C GLN A 43 -3.83 -8.44 -3.77
N VAL A 44 -4.21 -9.56 -4.39
CA VAL A 44 -3.35 -10.26 -5.36
C VAL A 44 -3.13 -9.40 -6.60
N HIS A 45 -4.17 -8.73 -7.09
CA HIS A 45 -4.07 -7.82 -8.23
C HIS A 45 -3.07 -6.69 -7.96
N LEU A 46 -3.06 -6.11 -6.76
CA LEU A 46 -2.05 -5.14 -6.37
C LEU A 46 -0.63 -5.72 -6.35
N CYS A 47 -0.43 -6.92 -5.82
CA CYS A 47 0.87 -7.58 -5.85
C CYS A 47 1.37 -7.77 -7.29
N VAL A 48 0.46 -8.13 -8.21
CA VAL A 48 0.78 -8.24 -9.65
C VAL A 48 1.13 -6.87 -10.23
N LEU A 49 0.32 -5.83 -9.97
CA LEU A 49 0.58 -4.47 -10.47
C LEU A 49 1.96 -3.95 -10.04
N TYR A 50 2.27 -4.01 -8.73
CA TYR A 50 3.57 -3.57 -8.23
C TYR A 50 4.71 -4.47 -8.72
N GLY A 51 4.50 -5.78 -8.82
CA GLY A 51 5.50 -6.72 -9.34
C GLY A 51 5.85 -6.44 -10.81
N PHE A 52 4.86 -6.22 -11.67
CA PHE A 52 5.08 -5.85 -13.08
C PHE A 52 5.73 -4.47 -13.19
N ALA A 53 5.26 -3.48 -12.43
CA ALA A 53 5.82 -2.14 -12.46
C ALA A 53 7.28 -2.12 -11.98
N GLY A 54 7.60 -2.82 -10.88
CA GLY A 54 8.96 -2.96 -10.36
C GLY A 54 9.86 -3.71 -11.33
N THR A 55 9.40 -4.82 -11.92
CA THR A 55 10.19 -5.58 -12.92
C THR A 55 10.45 -4.74 -14.17
N GLY A 56 9.46 -3.98 -14.65
CA GLY A 56 9.65 -3.05 -15.76
C GLY A 56 10.72 -1.99 -15.46
N LYS A 57 10.78 -1.51 -14.22
CA LYS A 57 11.80 -0.55 -13.78
C LYS A 57 13.19 -1.19 -13.67
N LEU A 58 13.30 -2.45 -13.25
CA LEU A 58 14.57 -3.20 -13.23
C LEU A 58 15.20 -3.34 -14.63
N LEU A 59 14.41 -3.30 -15.69
CA LEU A 59 14.90 -3.38 -17.07
C LEU A 59 15.42 -2.03 -17.60
N GLY A 60 15.13 -0.91 -16.94
CA GLY A 60 15.55 0.42 -17.36
C GLY A 60 16.87 0.84 -16.73
N GLY A 61 17.88 1.16 -17.55
CA GLY A 61 19.21 1.59 -17.06
C GLY A 61 19.17 2.81 -16.14
N SER A 62 18.27 3.77 -16.39
CA SER A 62 18.11 4.98 -15.57
C SER A 62 17.67 4.72 -14.12
N TRP A 63 17.04 3.57 -13.85
CA TRP A 63 16.67 3.17 -12.49
C TRP A 63 17.88 2.71 -11.70
N TRP A 64 18.79 1.96 -12.34
CA TRP A 64 20.05 1.52 -11.75
C TRP A 64 21.04 2.67 -11.55
N GLU A 65 21.07 3.61 -12.48
CA GLU A 65 21.83 4.86 -12.35
C GLU A 65 21.22 5.83 -11.32
N GLY A 66 19.99 5.57 -10.88
CA GLY A 66 19.26 6.39 -9.91
C GLY A 66 18.84 7.77 -10.43
N THR A 67 18.75 7.92 -11.75
CA THR A 67 18.36 9.18 -12.42
C THR A 67 16.90 9.18 -12.87
N ALA A 68 16.20 8.04 -12.80
CA ALA A 68 14.84 7.89 -13.31
C ALA A 68 13.84 8.89 -12.73
N ILE A 69 13.85 9.12 -11.40
CA ILE A 69 12.93 10.09 -10.78
C ILE A 69 13.23 11.52 -11.22
N TRP A 70 14.52 11.86 -11.42
CA TRP A 70 14.87 13.16 -11.98
C TRP A 70 14.30 13.34 -13.39
N GLY A 71 14.30 12.29 -14.22
CA GLY A 71 13.66 12.33 -15.54
C GLY A 71 12.19 12.76 -15.48
N SER A 72 11.45 12.27 -14.49
CA SER A 72 10.05 12.66 -14.28
C SER A 72 9.90 14.07 -13.70
N VAL A 73 10.74 14.45 -12.72
CA VAL A 73 10.71 15.79 -12.09
C VAL A 73 11.16 16.89 -13.06
N ALA A 74 12.15 16.60 -13.92
CA ALA A 74 12.70 17.52 -14.91
C ALA A 74 11.75 17.74 -16.10
N ASN A 75 10.75 16.86 -16.28
CA ASN A 75 9.80 16.95 -17.38
C ASN A 75 8.74 18.03 -17.12
N SER A 76 8.81 19.14 -17.86
CA SER A 76 7.90 20.27 -17.72
C SER A 76 6.44 19.97 -18.08
N GLN A 77 6.17 18.91 -18.84
CA GLN A 77 4.80 18.51 -19.22
C GLN A 77 4.08 17.75 -18.11
N TYR A 78 4.82 17.07 -17.23
CA TYR A 78 4.28 16.27 -16.14
C TYR A 78 4.61 16.86 -14.77
N ARG A 79 4.97 18.14 -14.69
CA ARG A 79 5.38 18.79 -13.43
C ARG A 79 4.24 19.65 -12.88
N THR A 80 3.73 19.29 -11.70
CA THR A 80 2.76 20.12 -10.94
C THR A 80 3.44 20.91 -9.82
N LEU A 81 4.43 20.32 -9.16
CA LEU A 81 5.27 21.02 -8.16
C LEU A 81 6.67 21.25 -8.70
N ASP A 82 7.20 22.45 -8.48
CA ASP A 82 8.57 22.76 -8.87
C ASP A 82 9.57 22.20 -7.84
N LEU A 83 10.13 21.05 -8.18
CA LEU A 83 11.18 20.36 -7.42
C LEU A 83 12.54 20.47 -8.13
N THR A 84 12.74 21.44 -9.01
CA THR A 84 14.01 21.64 -9.74
C THR A 84 15.21 21.89 -8.82
N TRP A 85 14.99 22.37 -7.60
CA TRP A 85 16.04 22.50 -6.57
C TRP A 85 16.74 21.16 -6.30
N LEU A 86 16.07 20.03 -6.51
CA LEU A 86 16.62 18.68 -6.35
C LEU A 86 17.78 18.39 -7.33
N ALA A 87 17.91 19.17 -8.41
CA ALA A 87 19.07 19.14 -9.32
C ALA A 87 20.41 19.35 -8.60
N SER A 88 20.40 20.17 -7.53
CA SER A 88 21.60 20.45 -6.73
C SER A 88 21.98 19.31 -5.78
N HIS A 89 21.09 18.32 -5.60
CA HIS A 89 21.29 17.20 -4.67
C HIS A 89 21.12 15.84 -5.38
N PRO A 90 22.01 15.50 -6.33
CA PRO A 90 21.91 14.27 -7.13
C PRO A 90 21.94 12.99 -6.28
N LEU A 91 22.64 13.01 -5.13
CA LEU A 91 22.65 11.88 -4.20
C LEU A 91 21.27 11.62 -3.58
N ILE A 92 20.48 12.66 -3.31
CA ILE A 92 19.13 12.53 -2.79
C ILE A 92 18.21 11.93 -3.86
N VAL A 93 18.31 12.42 -5.10
CA VAL A 93 17.57 11.85 -6.25
C VAL A 93 17.87 10.36 -6.41
N ASN A 94 19.15 10.00 -6.36
CA ASN A 94 19.59 8.62 -6.49
C ASN A 94 19.02 7.74 -5.37
N ALA A 95 19.13 8.19 -4.12
CA ALA A 95 18.59 7.49 -2.96
C ALA A 95 17.06 7.29 -3.08
N ILE A 96 16.30 8.31 -3.47
CA ILE A 96 14.84 8.20 -3.66
C ILE A 96 14.53 7.21 -4.80
N THR A 97 15.27 7.27 -5.91
CA THR A 97 15.06 6.39 -7.07
C THR A 97 15.29 4.93 -6.72
N LEU A 98 16.43 4.61 -6.09
CA LEU A 98 16.76 3.25 -5.68
C LEU A 98 15.84 2.74 -4.56
N THR A 99 15.46 3.60 -3.62
CA THR A 99 14.52 3.25 -2.55
C THR A 99 13.14 2.92 -3.13
N ALA A 100 12.64 3.72 -4.08
CA ALA A 100 11.37 3.46 -4.73
C ALA A 100 11.40 2.15 -5.52
N LEU A 101 12.49 1.91 -6.28
CA LEU A 101 12.70 0.67 -7.02
C LEU A 101 12.71 -0.55 -6.10
N PHE A 102 13.54 -0.52 -5.05
CA PHE A 102 13.63 -1.62 -4.10
C PHE A 102 12.30 -1.88 -3.40
N TRP A 103 11.63 -0.81 -2.96
CA TRP A 103 10.33 -0.91 -2.30
C TRP A 103 9.27 -1.54 -3.21
N GLU A 104 9.22 -1.14 -4.48
CA GLU A 104 8.21 -1.62 -5.42
C GLU A 104 8.40 -3.08 -5.82
N VAL A 105 9.65 -3.49 -6.07
CA VAL A 105 9.99 -4.91 -6.34
C VAL A 105 9.72 -5.78 -5.13
N SER A 106 10.04 -5.27 -3.94
CA SER A 106 9.91 -6.01 -2.69
C SER A 106 8.49 -5.94 -2.09
N TYR A 107 7.62 -5.07 -2.61
CA TYR A 107 6.25 -4.85 -2.15
C TYR A 107 5.46 -6.16 -2.04
N ALA A 108 5.45 -6.95 -3.13
CA ALA A 108 4.68 -8.19 -3.20
C ALA A 108 5.13 -9.24 -2.17
N ALA A 109 6.38 -9.18 -1.69
CA ALA A 109 6.91 -10.06 -0.67
C ALA A 109 6.72 -9.49 0.75
N LEU A 110 7.00 -8.20 0.96
CA LEU A 110 6.96 -7.56 2.29
C LEU A 110 5.56 -7.14 2.75
N ILE A 111 4.54 -7.18 1.89
CA ILE A 111 3.18 -6.83 2.30
C ILE A 111 2.51 -7.91 3.18
N TRP A 112 2.92 -9.18 3.05
CA TRP A 112 2.33 -10.30 3.78
C TRP A 112 2.76 -10.39 5.26
N PRO A 113 4.05 -10.21 5.61
CA PRO A 113 4.49 -10.27 7.00
C PRO A 113 3.94 -9.07 7.78
N ARG A 114 3.34 -9.34 8.95
CA ARG A 114 2.68 -8.30 9.78
C ARG A 114 3.64 -7.21 10.30
N LEU A 115 4.93 -7.51 10.44
CA LEU A 115 5.94 -6.56 10.90
C LEU A 115 6.29 -5.53 9.83
N THR A 116 6.44 -5.97 8.58
CA THR A 116 6.82 -5.11 7.44
C THR A 116 5.62 -4.43 6.80
N ARG A 117 4.42 -5.02 6.93
CA ARG A 117 3.18 -4.47 6.39
C ARG A 117 2.92 -2.99 6.72
N PRO A 118 2.97 -2.50 7.97
CA PRO A 118 2.75 -1.08 8.25
C PRO A 118 3.81 -0.18 7.59
N LEU A 119 5.08 -0.63 7.56
CA LEU A 119 6.15 0.11 6.90
C LEU A 119 5.90 0.22 5.38
N VAL A 120 5.52 -0.88 4.73
CA VAL A 120 5.21 -0.90 3.29
C VAL A 120 4.03 0.01 2.97
N LEU A 121 2.97 0.01 3.80
CA LEU A 121 1.80 0.86 3.60
C LEU A 121 2.11 2.35 3.82
N ILE A 122 2.92 2.69 4.83
CA ILE A 122 3.38 4.07 5.05
C ILE A 122 4.20 4.55 3.84
N MET A 123 5.13 3.72 3.36
CA MET A 123 5.89 4.02 2.15
C MET A 123 4.99 4.18 0.92
N ALA A 124 3.93 3.36 0.78
CA ALA A 124 2.94 3.51 -0.29
C ALA A 124 2.28 4.89 -0.26
N ILE A 125 1.91 5.38 0.93
CA ILE A 125 1.31 6.70 1.10
C ILE A 125 2.28 7.78 0.60
N PHE A 126 3.54 7.76 1.04
CA PHE A 126 4.53 8.76 0.63
C PHE A 126 4.80 8.73 -0.88
N VAL A 127 4.95 7.55 -1.47
CA VAL A 127 5.20 7.39 -2.91
C VAL A 127 4.02 7.89 -3.73
N HIS A 128 2.79 7.47 -3.40
CA HIS A 128 1.61 7.82 -4.20
C HIS A 128 1.16 9.26 -4.01
N ILE A 129 1.30 9.83 -2.81
CA ILE A 129 1.10 11.27 -2.60
C ILE A 129 2.19 12.06 -3.33
N GLY A 130 3.44 11.61 -3.28
CA GLY A 130 4.55 12.23 -4.00
C GLY A 130 4.29 12.28 -5.51
N ILE A 131 3.88 11.16 -6.11
CA ILE A 131 3.52 11.10 -7.54
C ILE A 131 2.28 11.95 -7.82
N GLY A 132 1.23 11.84 -7.00
CA GLY A 132 -0.02 12.56 -7.21
C GLY A 132 0.14 14.08 -7.18
N LEU A 133 0.96 14.59 -6.25
CA LEU A 133 1.21 16.02 -6.10
C LEU A 133 2.33 16.55 -6.99
N ALA A 134 3.42 15.80 -7.16
CA ALA A 134 4.57 16.29 -7.94
C ALA A 134 4.36 16.08 -9.45
N MET A 135 3.74 14.97 -9.86
CA MET A 135 3.59 14.57 -11.26
C MET A 135 2.21 14.86 -11.86
N GLY A 136 1.30 15.45 -11.09
CA GLY A 136 -0.07 15.78 -11.54
C GLY A 136 -0.99 14.58 -11.73
N MET A 137 -0.56 13.38 -11.37
CA MET A 137 -1.32 12.13 -11.50
C MET A 137 -2.12 11.82 -10.23
N LEU A 138 -2.89 12.79 -9.73
CA LEU A 138 -3.59 12.67 -8.45
C LEU A 138 -4.61 11.53 -8.45
N GLU A 139 -5.34 11.35 -9.54
CA GLU A 139 -6.33 10.26 -9.68
C GLU A 139 -5.68 8.89 -9.52
N PHE A 140 -4.52 8.69 -10.15
CA PHE A 140 -3.74 7.45 -10.04
C PHE A 140 -3.26 7.23 -8.61
N GLY A 141 -2.67 8.25 -7.98
CA GLY A 141 -2.18 8.15 -6.60
C GLY A 141 -3.29 7.84 -5.60
N LEU A 142 -4.46 8.46 -5.76
CA LEU A 142 -5.65 8.20 -4.92
C LEU A 142 -6.21 6.80 -5.14
N ALA A 143 -6.31 6.33 -6.39
CA ALA A 143 -6.78 4.98 -6.70
C ALA A 143 -5.86 3.91 -6.09
N MET A 144 -4.55 4.10 -6.22
CA MET A 144 -3.56 3.19 -5.61
C MET A 144 -3.66 3.23 -4.09
N LEU A 145 -3.76 4.40 -3.47
CA LEU A 145 -3.92 4.51 -2.03
C LEU A 145 -5.21 3.84 -1.53
N ALA A 146 -6.34 4.08 -2.21
CA ALA A 146 -7.62 3.44 -1.89
C ALA A 146 -7.53 1.91 -2.01
N ALA A 147 -6.86 1.40 -3.03
CA ALA A 147 -6.64 -0.04 -3.18
C ALA A 147 -5.76 -0.62 -2.05
N ASN A 148 -4.77 0.13 -1.55
CA ASN A 148 -3.93 -0.30 -0.42
C ASN A 148 -4.73 -0.42 0.90
N ILE A 149 -5.85 0.31 1.04
CA ILE A 149 -6.77 0.16 2.18
C ILE A 149 -7.37 -1.27 2.23
N ALA A 150 -7.48 -1.97 1.09
CA ALA A 150 -7.94 -3.35 1.05
C ALA A 150 -7.06 -4.31 1.88
N PHE A 151 -5.79 -3.95 2.13
CA PHE A 151 -4.96 -4.70 3.06
C PHE A 151 -5.34 -4.43 4.52
N LEU A 152 -5.79 -3.21 4.87
CA LEU A 152 -6.20 -2.78 6.22
C LEU A 152 -7.55 -3.33 6.66
N LEU A 153 -8.43 -3.73 5.74
CA LEU A 153 -9.73 -4.30 6.09
C LEU A 153 -9.54 -5.63 6.86
N PRO A 154 -10.09 -5.75 8.08
CA PRO A 154 -10.22 -7.06 8.72
C PRO A 154 -11.12 -7.91 7.83
N LEU A 155 -10.61 -9.04 7.32
CA LEU A 155 -11.48 -10.06 6.75
C LEU A 155 -12.45 -10.43 7.87
N ALA A 156 -13.73 -10.14 7.69
CA ALA A 156 -14.72 -10.44 8.69
C ALA A 156 -14.69 -11.96 8.94
N ALA A 157 -14.17 -12.34 10.11
CA ALA A 157 -14.09 -13.71 10.54
C ALA A 157 -15.52 -14.20 10.78
N SER A 158 -16.09 -14.86 9.79
CA SER A 158 -17.31 -15.65 9.95
C SER A 158 -16.96 -16.88 10.79
N ALA A 159 -17.23 -16.82 12.09
CA ALA A 159 -17.55 -18.00 12.88
C ALA A 159 -19.07 -17.93 13.16
N GLN A 160 -19.83 -18.77 12.48
CA GLN A 160 -21.25 -19.01 12.76
C GLN A 160 -21.41 -19.66 14.15
N ASN A 161 -22.51 -19.38 14.85
CA ASN A 161 -23.16 -20.41 15.68
C ASN A 161 -24.55 -20.70 15.07
N PRO A 162 -24.79 -21.87 14.46
CA PRO A 162 -26.09 -22.27 13.90
C PRO A 162 -27.19 -22.61 14.92
N ALA A 163 -27.11 -22.13 16.17
CA ALA A 163 -27.92 -22.64 17.28
C ALA A 163 -29.11 -21.76 17.71
N ASP A 164 -29.47 -20.69 16.99
CA ASP A 164 -30.67 -19.91 17.33
C ASP A 164 -31.89 -20.44 16.54
N PRO A 165 -32.91 -21.03 17.20
CA PRO A 165 -34.10 -21.53 16.54
C PRO A 165 -34.99 -20.38 16.03
N ILE A 166 -35.75 -20.70 14.97
CA ILE A 166 -36.75 -19.86 14.28
C ILE A 166 -37.87 -19.42 15.23
#